data_AF-A0A957TZE3-F1
#
_entry.id   AF-A0A957TZE3-F1
#
_cell.length_a   1.000
_cell.length_b   1.000
_cell.length_c   1.000
_cell.angle_alpha   90.00
_cell.angle_beta   90.00
_cell.angle_gamma   90.00
#
_symmetry.space_group_name_H-M   'P 1'
#
loop_
_entity.id
_entity.type
_entity.pdbx_description
1 polymer ?
#
loop_
_entity_poly.entity_id
_entity_poly.type
_entity_poly.pdbx_seq_one_letter_code
_entity_poly.pdbx_strand_id
1 'polypeptide(L)'
;MQVELIAYTRPNPALTPNAVAGQSDLETIPQGHGPFPEQLIEYAGRVCYRSTHRMGTAPEFISARVREGHEDIIEHVVVTLRIRNSVEPLRWRMLNRHCEVSDVGDSEWIVSGNTRVWLDFFRRGVALEALPLLKAITPKIYEEFDSPVAVLDTLPGEEALPVLRPAFDPPMRVTLLGFTQPPLDDPALALHHGAATFFFEGISRTCTHQLVRHRLASFSQESQRYVDLSKGGWNAVIPKAVAANPAAMEVMTGFWVDAEEKYARLRNLGIRKEDARFLLPNAAETRIVTTMNFAAWSHFFWLRAVDKAAQWEIRAMGQRTLEMLYAIAPAVFQEHWDVYQTQFVKAAD
;
A
#
# COMPACT_ATOMS: atom_id res chain seq x y z
N MET A 1 -8.35 -23.10 22.31
CA MET A 1 -7.93 -22.55 21.02
C MET A 1 -6.40 -22.46 20.99
N GLN A 2 -5.77 -22.96 19.93
CA GLN A 2 -4.34 -22.79 19.68
C GLN A 2 -4.16 -21.78 18.57
N VAL A 3 -3.24 -20.83 18.74
CA VAL A 3 -2.96 -19.74 17.79
C VAL A 3 -1.50 -19.82 17.38
N GLU A 4 -1.25 -19.92 16.07
CA GLU A 4 0.08 -19.98 15.47
C GLU A 4 0.22 -18.83 14.47
N LEU A 5 1.32 -18.07 14.55
CA LEU A 5 1.65 -17.08 13.54
C LEU A 5 2.21 -17.79 12.31
N ILE A 6 1.58 -17.60 11.14
CA ILE A 6 2.08 -18.21 9.89
C ILE A 6 2.68 -17.19 8.92
N ALA A 7 2.20 -15.95 8.94
CA ALA A 7 2.81 -14.86 8.17
C ALA A 7 2.41 -13.48 8.69
N TYR A 8 3.22 -12.48 8.38
CA TYR A 8 2.89 -11.07 8.53
C TYR A 8 3.60 -10.26 7.43
N THR A 9 3.30 -8.97 7.32
CA THR A 9 3.93 -8.12 6.29
C THR A 9 5.43 -7.95 6.58
N ARG A 10 6.26 -8.46 5.68
CA ARG A 10 7.73 -8.38 5.74
C ARG A 10 8.28 -7.39 4.71
N PRO A 11 9.49 -6.84 4.92
CA PRO A 11 10.09 -5.93 3.96
C PRO A 11 10.35 -6.64 2.63
N ASN A 12 10.20 -5.91 1.53
CA ASN A 12 10.70 -6.38 0.25
C ASN A 12 12.23 -6.56 0.33
N PRO A 13 12.76 -7.78 0.14
CA PRO A 13 14.19 -8.07 0.30
C PRO A 13 15.07 -7.32 -0.73
N ALA A 14 14.49 -6.84 -1.84
CA ALA A 14 15.20 -6.03 -2.82
C ALA A 14 15.32 -4.54 -2.44
N LEU A 15 14.59 -4.05 -1.44
CA LEU A 15 14.68 -2.67 -0.92
C LEU A 15 15.83 -2.51 0.09
N THR A 16 17.04 -2.87 -0.32
CA THR A 16 18.24 -2.62 0.47
C THR A 16 18.58 -1.11 0.48
N PRO A 17 19.30 -0.59 1.50
CA PRO A 17 19.72 0.82 1.53
C PRO A 17 20.41 1.28 0.24
N ASN A 18 21.25 0.43 -0.35
CA ASN A 18 21.91 0.72 -1.63
C ASN A 18 20.93 0.77 -2.82
N ALA A 19 19.86 -0.05 -2.79
CA ALA A 19 18.86 -0.09 -3.83
C ALA A 19 17.92 1.12 -3.81
N VAL A 20 17.79 1.81 -2.66
CA VAL A 20 16.92 2.99 -2.49
C VAL A 20 17.68 4.30 -2.32
N ALA A 21 19.02 4.26 -2.23
CA ALA A 21 19.84 5.46 -2.07
C ALA A 21 19.60 6.46 -3.19
N GLY A 22 19.20 7.69 -2.83
CA GLY A 22 18.85 8.74 -3.79
C GLY A 22 17.58 8.48 -4.61
N GLN A 23 16.79 7.45 -4.27
CA GLN A 23 15.50 7.17 -4.89
C GLN A 23 14.35 7.69 -4.02
N SER A 24 13.88 8.90 -4.31
CA SER A 24 12.78 9.55 -3.57
C SER A 24 13.07 9.62 -2.07
N ASP A 25 12.03 9.45 -1.24
CA ASP A 25 12.11 9.36 0.20
C ASP A 25 12.09 7.91 0.72
N LEU A 26 12.28 6.89 -0.14
CA LEU A 26 12.30 5.48 0.24
C LEU A 26 13.41 5.14 1.24
N GLU A 27 14.56 5.83 1.15
CA GLU A 27 15.69 5.70 2.08
C GLU A 27 15.37 6.12 3.53
N THR A 28 14.22 6.77 3.74
CA THR A 28 13.80 7.19 5.09
C THR A 28 13.12 6.08 5.88
N ILE A 29 12.62 5.01 5.23
CA ILE A 29 11.88 3.92 5.91
C ILE A 29 12.67 3.33 7.09
N PRO A 30 13.95 2.94 6.94
CA PRO A 30 14.71 2.33 8.05
C PRO A 30 15.00 3.28 9.22
N GLN A 31 14.72 4.59 9.08
CA GLN A 31 14.93 5.57 10.15
C GLN A 31 13.80 5.54 11.20
N GLY A 32 12.67 4.88 10.89
CA GLY A 32 11.56 4.71 11.83
C GLY A 32 11.93 3.86 13.06
N HIS A 33 11.25 4.12 14.17
CA HIS A 33 11.46 3.35 15.40
C HIS A 33 10.61 2.08 15.43
N GLY A 34 11.22 0.96 15.83
CA GLY A 34 10.54 -0.32 16.05
C GLY A 34 10.73 -1.30 14.88
N PRO A 35 9.95 -2.40 14.87
CA PRO A 35 9.96 -3.39 13.80
C PRO A 35 9.57 -2.79 12.44
N PHE A 36 9.98 -3.44 11.33
CA PHE A 36 9.63 -3.00 9.97
C PHE A 36 8.13 -2.71 9.76
N PRO A 37 7.18 -3.55 10.24
CA PRO A 37 5.74 -3.24 10.14
C PRO A 37 5.37 -1.84 10.66
N GLU A 38 5.98 -1.38 11.75
CA GLU A 38 5.74 -0.04 12.28
C GLU A 38 6.42 1.05 11.45
N GLN A 39 7.64 0.78 10.95
CA GLN A 39 8.33 1.68 10.03
C GLN A 39 7.50 1.91 8.75
N LEU A 40 6.89 0.85 8.21
CA LEU A 40 5.98 0.92 7.06
C LEU A 40 4.75 1.79 7.35
N ILE A 41 4.11 1.60 8.51
CA ILE A 41 2.95 2.40 8.94
C ILE A 41 3.32 3.87 9.13
N GLU A 42 4.45 4.15 9.80
CA GLU A 42 4.94 5.52 9.98
C GLU A 42 5.23 6.17 8.63
N TYR A 43 5.89 5.45 7.72
CA TYR A 43 6.18 5.94 6.37
C TYR A 43 4.89 6.26 5.61
N ALA A 44 3.92 5.35 5.58
CA ALA A 44 2.63 5.57 4.93
C ALA A 44 1.90 6.78 5.50
N GLY A 45 1.84 6.89 6.84
CA GLY A 45 1.26 8.06 7.50
C GLY A 45 1.99 9.36 7.15
N ARG A 46 3.32 9.35 7.02
CA ARG A 46 4.11 10.54 6.69
C ARG A 46 4.04 10.93 5.22
N VAL A 47 3.81 9.99 4.30
CA VAL A 47 3.52 10.26 2.88
C VAL A 47 2.32 11.20 2.75
N CYS A 48 1.26 11.00 3.54
CA CYS A 48 0.06 11.85 3.56
C CYS A 48 0.38 13.33 3.80
N TYR A 49 1.42 13.63 4.57
CA TYR A 49 1.80 14.98 4.98
C TYR A 49 3.11 15.49 4.35
N ARG A 50 3.71 14.78 3.39
CA ARG A 50 5.08 15.06 2.87
C ARG A 50 6.12 15.25 3.99
N SER A 51 6.08 14.37 5.00
CA SER A 51 6.90 14.50 6.22
C SER A 51 7.83 13.31 6.47
N THR A 52 8.15 12.55 5.44
CA THR A 52 9.05 11.38 5.46
C THR A 52 10.47 11.71 5.91
N HIS A 53 10.95 12.93 5.66
CA HIS A 53 12.20 13.45 6.26
C HIS A 53 12.22 13.49 7.80
N ARG A 54 11.07 13.25 8.46
CA ARG A 54 10.91 13.19 9.91
C ARG A 54 10.71 11.76 10.43
N MET A 55 10.93 10.73 9.61
CA MET A 55 10.90 9.34 10.07
C MET A 55 11.75 9.17 11.33
N GLY A 56 11.22 8.48 12.33
CA GLY A 56 11.91 8.25 13.61
C GLY A 56 11.91 9.44 14.58
N THR A 57 11.56 10.66 14.17
CA THR A 57 11.65 11.81 15.10
C THR A 57 10.52 11.87 16.13
N ALA A 58 9.52 11.00 16.04
CA ALA A 58 8.35 10.96 16.92
C ALA A 58 8.05 9.50 17.32
N PRO A 59 8.65 8.98 18.40
CA PRO A 59 8.49 7.59 18.82
C PRO A 59 7.02 7.16 19.00
N GLU A 60 6.20 8.09 19.51
CA GLU A 60 4.77 7.94 19.77
C GLU A 60 3.87 8.20 18.54
N PHE A 61 4.43 8.34 17.33
CA PHE A 61 3.64 8.69 16.14
C PHE A 61 2.47 7.73 15.92
N ILE A 62 2.70 6.42 16.00
CA ILE A 62 1.67 5.39 15.76
C ILE A 62 0.66 5.35 16.91
N SER A 63 1.14 5.24 18.14
CA SER A 63 0.29 5.14 19.33
C SER A 63 -0.61 6.38 19.48
N ALA A 64 -0.10 7.58 19.15
CA ALA A 64 -0.88 8.81 19.14
C ALA A 64 -2.04 8.75 18.12
N ARG A 65 -1.81 8.25 16.91
CA ARG A 65 -2.85 8.15 15.88
C ARG A 65 -3.92 7.13 16.23
N VAL A 66 -3.53 6.03 16.86
CA VAL A 66 -4.48 5.05 17.43
C VAL A 66 -5.33 5.69 18.53
N ARG A 67 -4.73 6.45 19.46
CA ARG A 67 -5.47 7.18 20.52
C ARG A 67 -6.41 8.26 19.96
N GLU A 68 -6.04 8.90 18.86
CA GLU A 68 -6.87 9.88 18.17
C GLU A 68 -7.99 9.27 17.31
N GLY A 69 -7.98 7.94 17.09
CA GLY A 69 -8.92 7.25 16.19
C GLY A 69 -8.59 7.41 14.70
N HIS A 70 -7.41 7.93 14.36
CA HIS A 70 -6.88 8.01 12.99
C HIS A 70 -6.24 6.67 12.59
N GLU A 71 -7.05 5.62 12.54
CA GLU A 71 -6.62 4.23 12.40
C GLU A 71 -6.52 3.74 10.96
N ASP A 72 -6.86 4.56 9.97
CA ASP A 72 -6.69 4.23 8.55
C ASP A 72 -5.22 3.95 8.20
N ILE A 73 -4.28 4.66 8.84
CA ILE A 73 -2.84 4.52 8.59
C ILE A 73 -2.26 3.17 9.03
N ILE A 74 -2.91 2.48 9.98
CA ILE A 74 -2.40 1.20 10.51
C ILE A 74 -2.81 0.00 9.64
N GLU A 75 -3.64 0.21 8.62
CA GLU A 75 -4.15 -0.87 7.77
C GLU A 75 -3.12 -1.44 6.77
N HIS A 76 -1.90 -0.89 6.73
CA HIS A 76 -0.85 -1.28 5.78
C HIS A 76 -0.04 -2.53 6.16
N VAL A 77 -0.35 -3.15 7.30
CA VAL A 77 0.26 -4.38 7.79
C VAL A 77 -0.82 -5.44 7.95
N VAL A 78 -0.62 -6.60 7.33
CA VAL A 78 -1.49 -7.78 7.40
C VAL A 78 -0.79 -8.88 8.17
N VAL A 79 -1.52 -9.50 9.10
CA VAL A 79 -1.08 -10.65 9.90
C VAL A 79 -2.01 -11.81 9.63
N THR A 80 -1.42 -12.98 9.41
CA THR A 80 -2.11 -14.24 9.14
C THR A 80 -1.75 -15.25 10.22
N LEU A 81 -2.77 -15.83 10.82
CA LEU A 81 -2.69 -16.83 11.88
C LEU A 81 -3.33 -18.13 11.45
N ARG A 82 -2.79 -19.24 11.94
CA ARG A 82 -3.47 -20.53 11.95
C ARG A 82 -4.11 -20.74 13.32
N ILE A 83 -5.39 -21.09 13.31
CA ILE A 83 -6.18 -21.33 14.51
C ILE A 83 -6.60 -22.80 14.52
N ARG A 84 -6.26 -23.53 15.60
CA ARG A 84 -6.67 -24.93 15.77
C ARG A 84 -7.55 -25.10 17.00
N ASN A 85 -8.35 -26.17 17.01
CA ASN A 85 -9.16 -26.57 18.16
C ASN A 85 -10.09 -25.44 18.63
N SER A 86 -10.75 -24.77 17.68
CA SER A 86 -11.71 -23.69 17.92
C SER A 86 -12.64 -23.51 16.72
N VAL A 87 -13.86 -23.03 16.98
CA VAL A 87 -14.81 -22.60 15.94
C VAL A 87 -15.01 -21.08 15.91
N GLU A 88 -14.35 -20.36 16.83
CA GLU A 88 -14.43 -18.90 16.94
C GLU A 88 -14.10 -18.14 15.64
N PRO A 89 -13.17 -18.59 14.76
CA PRO A 89 -12.90 -17.91 13.50
C PRO A 89 -14.14 -17.64 12.64
N LEU A 90 -15.13 -18.55 12.63
CA LEU A 90 -16.41 -18.34 11.93
C LEU A 90 -17.12 -17.07 12.41
N ARG A 91 -17.11 -16.84 13.73
CA ARG A 91 -17.71 -15.66 14.35
C ARG A 91 -16.91 -14.41 14.04
N TRP A 92 -15.57 -14.48 14.01
CA TRP A 92 -14.71 -13.32 13.74
C TRP A 92 -15.02 -12.70 12.38
N ARG A 93 -15.24 -13.53 11.35
CA ARG A 93 -15.66 -13.07 10.01
C ARG A 93 -16.96 -12.28 10.03
N MET A 94 -17.92 -12.69 10.87
CA MET A 94 -19.22 -12.01 11.03
C MET A 94 -19.06 -10.70 11.80
N LEU A 95 -18.16 -10.64 12.77
CA LEU A 95 -17.90 -9.46 13.57
C LEU A 95 -17.13 -8.39 12.79
N ASN A 96 -16.25 -8.82 11.88
CA ASN A 96 -15.53 -7.94 10.98
C ASN A 96 -15.34 -8.61 9.62
N ARG A 97 -16.27 -8.38 8.69
CA ARG A 97 -15.92 -7.57 7.52
C ARG A 97 -14.67 -7.94 6.72
N HIS A 98 -13.56 -7.45 7.22
CA HIS A 98 -12.25 -7.39 6.58
C HIS A 98 -11.28 -8.44 7.17
N CYS A 99 -11.74 -9.25 8.12
CA CYS A 99 -11.09 -10.48 8.54
C CYS A 99 -11.38 -11.54 7.48
N GLU A 100 -10.36 -12.10 6.86
CA GLU A 100 -10.51 -13.26 5.98
C GLU A 100 -10.37 -14.53 6.79
N VAL A 101 -11.24 -15.50 6.54
CA VAL A 101 -11.29 -16.77 7.27
C VAL A 101 -11.54 -17.89 6.28
N SER A 102 -10.65 -18.88 6.27
CA SER A 102 -10.80 -20.10 5.46
C SER A 102 -10.73 -21.33 6.36
N ASP A 103 -11.67 -22.25 6.17
CA ASP A 103 -11.64 -23.59 6.76
C ASP A 103 -10.66 -24.45 5.95
N VAL A 104 -9.70 -25.09 6.62
CA VAL A 104 -8.74 -26.00 5.97
C VAL A 104 -8.92 -27.46 6.40
N GLY A 105 -10.04 -27.76 7.06
CA GLY A 105 -10.34 -29.09 7.59
C GLY A 105 -9.78 -29.32 8.99
N ASP A 106 -10.14 -30.45 9.59
CA ASP A 106 -9.60 -30.92 10.87
C ASP A 106 -9.66 -29.92 12.04
N SER A 107 -10.69 -29.06 12.05
CA SER A 107 -10.85 -27.98 13.05
C SER A 107 -9.69 -26.96 13.02
N GLU A 108 -9.09 -26.77 11.86
CA GLU A 108 -8.07 -25.78 11.58
C GLU A 108 -8.61 -24.68 10.65
N TRP A 109 -8.18 -23.45 10.93
CA TRP A 109 -8.59 -22.26 10.19
C TRP A 109 -7.38 -21.42 9.86
N ILE A 110 -7.42 -20.78 8.70
CA ILE A 110 -6.51 -19.68 8.36
C ILE A 110 -7.26 -18.37 8.50
N VAL A 111 -6.69 -17.45 9.26
CA VAL A 111 -7.31 -16.16 9.57
C VAL A 111 -6.33 -15.04 9.23
N SER A 112 -6.73 -14.13 8.35
CA SER A 112 -5.94 -12.93 8.01
C SER A 112 -6.70 -11.66 8.34
N GLY A 113 -5.98 -10.68 8.84
CA GLY A 113 -6.52 -9.33 9.06
C GLY A 113 -5.40 -8.30 9.06
N ASN A 114 -5.71 -7.08 8.63
CA ASN A 114 -4.81 -5.97 8.88
C ASN A 114 -4.80 -5.60 10.38
N THR A 115 -3.81 -4.83 10.83
CA THR A 115 -3.68 -4.52 12.27
C THR A 115 -4.88 -3.77 12.84
N ARG A 116 -5.65 -3.02 12.03
CA ARG A 116 -6.90 -2.40 12.46
C ARG A 116 -8.00 -3.43 12.75
N VAL A 117 -8.11 -4.48 11.93
CA VAL A 117 -9.05 -5.59 12.18
C VAL A 117 -8.74 -6.25 13.52
N TRP A 118 -7.47 -6.53 13.79
CA TRP A 118 -7.04 -7.11 15.07
C TRP A 118 -7.28 -6.16 16.24
N LEU A 119 -7.00 -4.86 16.08
CA LEU A 119 -7.30 -3.83 17.08
C LEU A 119 -8.80 -3.80 17.43
N ASP A 120 -9.68 -3.83 16.42
CA ASP A 120 -11.14 -3.90 16.62
C ASP A 120 -11.54 -5.14 17.43
N PHE A 121 -10.98 -6.32 17.10
CA PHE A 121 -11.25 -7.54 17.85
C PHE A 121 -10.81 -7.43 19.31
N PHE A 122 -9.60 -6.95 19.57
CA PHE A 122 -9.09 -6.85 20.94
C PHE A 122 -9.89 -5.87 21.79
N ARG A 123 -10.29 -4.70 21.22
CA ARG A 123 -11.18 -3.74 21.90
C ARG A 123 -12.55 -4.34 22.24
N ARG A 124 -12.99 -5.35 21.50
CA ARG A 124 -14.26 -6.08 21.71
C ARG A 124 -14.10 -7.32 22.58
N GLY A 125 -12.89 -7.59 23.10
CA GLY A 125 -12.60 -8.79 23.89
C GLY A 125 -12.58 -10.08 23.08
N VAL A 126 -12.30 -10.00 21.78
CA VAL A 126 -12.29 -11.13 20.84
C VAL A 126 -10.84 -11.43 20.40
N ALA A 127 -10.53 -12.70 20.17
CA ALA A 127 -9.22 -13.17 19.68
C ALA A 127 -8.02 -12.79 20.57
N LEU A 128 -8.23 -12.57 21.87
CA LEU A 128 -7.19 -12.08 22.80
C LEU A 128 -5.98 -13.03 22.89
N GLU A 129 -6.14 -14.32 22.56
CA GLU A 129 -5.05 -15.30 22.48
C GLU A 129 -4.03 -14.96 21.37
N ALA A 130 -4.42 -14.17 20.37
CA ALA A 130 -3.52 -13.68 19.32
C ALA A 130 -2.76 -12.42 19.73
N LEU A 131 -3.24 -11.67 20.73
CA LEU A 131 -2.68 -10.37 21.12
C LEU A 131 -1.17 -10.41 21.44
N PRO A 132 -0.61 -11.42 22.14
CA PRO A 132 0.83 -11.48 22.38
C PRO A 132 1.68 -11.53 21.10
N LEU A 133 1.21 -12.24 20.06
CA LEU A 133 1.87 -12.32 18.76
C LEU A 133 1.79 -10.98 18.04
N LEU A 134 0.62 -10.36 18.05
CA LEU A 134 0.37 -9.07 17.41
C LEU A 134 1.17 -7.93 18.06
N LYS A 135 1.32 -7.95 19.40
CA LYS A 135 2.21 -7.02 20.12
C LYS A 135 3.69 -7.20 19.76
N ALA A 136 4.12 -8.41 19.40
CA ALA A 136 5.50 -8.63 18.96
C ALA A 136 5.76 -8.08 17.55
N ILE A 137 4.74 -8.00 16.71
CA ILE A 137 4.83 -7.50 15.32
C ILE A 137 4.69 -5.96 15.27
N THR A 138 3.71 -5.40 15.99
CA THR A 138 3.42 -3.95 16.01
C THR A 138 3.07 -3.47 17.43
N PRO A 139 4.05 -3.39 18.35
CA PRO A 139 3.81 -3.07 19.75
C PRO A 139 3.05 -1.76 20.00
N LYS A 140 3.34 -0.70 19.23
CA LYS A 140 2.76 0.65 19.42
C LYS A 140 1.28 0.74 19.06
N ILE A 141 0.79 -0.18 18.21
CA ILE A 141 -0.64 -0.22 17.85
C ILE A 141 -1.47 -0.73 19.01
N TYR A 142 -0.93 -1.69 19.76
CA TYR A 142 -1.63 -2.42 20.81
C TYR A 142 -1.13 -2.04 22.21
N GLU A 143 -0.55 -0.84 22.34
CA GLU A 143 -0.02 -0.32 23.60
C GLU A 143 -1.11 -0.21 24.68
N GLU A 144 -2.36 0.05 24.27
CA GLU A 144 -3.51 0.18 25.18
C GLU A 144 -3.89 -1.12 25.92
N PHE A 145 -3.36 -2.27 25.50
CA PHE A 145 -3.66 -3.56 26.12
C PHE A 145 -2.54 -4.04 27.02
N ASP A 146 -2.89 -4.39 28.26
CA ASP A 146 -2.01 -5.10 29.16
C ASP A 146 -1.95 -6.59 28.77
N SER A 147 -0.87 -6.97 28.09
CA SER A 147 -0.65 -8.31 27.56
C SER A 147 0.85 -8.54 27.40
N PRO A 148 1.35 -9.77 27.67
CA PRO A 148 2.73 -10.14 27.37
C PRO A 148 3.01 -10.01 25.87
N VAL A 149 4.30 -9.93 25.52
CA VAL A 149 4.79 -9.94 24.14
C VAL A 149 5.34 -11.34 23.86
N ALA A 150 4.88 -11.98 22.79
CA ALA A 150 5.38 -13.29 22.40
C ALA A 150 6.79 -13.20 21.79
N VAL A 151 7.57 -14.26 21.94
CA VAL A 151 8.76 -14.46 21.12
C VAL A 151 8.30 -15.02 19.77
N LEU A 152 8.67 -14.37 18.67
CA LEU A 152 8.30 -14.81 17.34
C LEU A 152 9.31 -15.82 16.80
N ASP A 153 8.80 -16.89 16.19
CA ASP A 153 9.63 -17.80 15.41
C ASP A 153 10.21 -17.09 14.19
N THR A 154 11.43 -17.46 13.82
CA THR A 154 12.07 -16.96 12.61
C THR A 154 11.38 -17.55 11.38
N LEU A 155 10.62 -16.71 10.67
CA LEU A 155 10.07 -17.09 9.36
C LEU A 155 11.18 -17.16 8.30
N PRO A 156 11.13 -18.10 7.34
CA PRO A 156 12.12 -18.25 6.27
C PRO A 156 12.41 -16.92 5.56
N GLY A 157 13.66 -16.68 5.20
CA GLY A 157 14.02 -15.48 4.44
C GLY A 157 13.45 -15.52 3.02
N GLU A 158 13.08 -14.35 2.49
CA GLU A 158 12.63 -14.18 1.10
C GLU A 158 13.82 -13.82 0.20
N GLU A 159 13.85 -14.33 -1.03
CA GLU A 159 14.92 -14.05 -1.98
C GLU A 159 14.78 -12.64 -2.61
N ALA A 160 15.89 -11.90 -2.68
CA ALA A 160 15.94 -10.60 -3.33
C ALA A 160 16.00 -10.74 -4.86
N LEU A 161 14.84 -10.86 -5.51
CA LEU A 161 14.76 -10.92 -6.97
C LEU A 161 14.95 -9.53 -7.61
N PRO A 162 15.69 -9.40 -8.73
CA PRO A 162 15.90 -8.11 -9.41
C PRO A 162 14.62 -7.37 -9.81
N VAL A 163 13.57 -8.11 -10.18
CA VAL A 163 12.25 -7.57 -10.56
C VAL A 163 11.54 -6.85 -9.40
N LEU A 164 11.92 -7.15 -8.15
CA LEU A 164 11.34 -6.53 -6.96
C LEU A 164 11.97 -5.16 -6.63
N ARG A 165 13.00 -4.72 -7.36
CA ARG A 165 13.54 -3.37 -7.21
C ARG A 165 12.52 -2.32 -7.70
N PRO A 166 12.58 -1.07 -7.21
CA PRO A 166 11.70 -0.01 -7.70
C PRO A 166 11.73 0.10 -9.23
N ALA A 167 10.56 -0.05 -9.87
CA ALA A 167 10.40 0.10 -11.30
C ALA A 167 10.18 1.59 -11.63
N PHE A 168 10.98 2.13 -12.54
CA PHE A 168 10.93 3.54 -12.91
C PHE A 168 10.56 3.70 -14.39
N ASP A 169 9.37 4.23 -14.63
CA ASP A 169 8.85 4.64 -15.94
C ASP A 169 8.53 6.14 -15.87
N PRO A 170 9.49 7.03 -16.14
CA PRO A 170 9.37 8.45 -15.80
C PRO A 170 8.04 9.09 -16.28
N PRO A 171 7.37 9.88 -15.42
CA PRO A 171 7.76 10.23 -14.05
C PRO A 171 7.41 9.16 -13.00
N MET A 172 6.64 8.13 -13.37
CA MET A 172 6.10 7.12 -12.46
C MET A 172 7.19 6.24 -11.86
N ARG A 173 7.10 6.01 -10.55
CA ARG A 173 7.82 4.94 -9.86
C ARG A 173 6.84 4.03 -9.14
N VAL A 174 7.02 2.72 -9.32
CA VAL A 174 6.27 1.66 -8.65
C VAL A 174 7.21 0.90 -7.74
N THR A 175 6.89 0.86 -6.44
CA THR A 175 7.73 0.21 -5.43
C THR A 175 6.90 -0.73 -4.59
N LEU A 176 7.24 -2.01 -4.58
CA LEU A 176 6.73 -2.94 -3.57
C LEU A 176 7.44 -2.67 -2.24
N LEU A 177 6.73 -2.15 -1.23
CA LEU A 177 7.31 -1.86 0.08
C LEU A 177 7.45 -3.13 0.94
N GLY A 178 6.43 -3.99 0.89
CA GLY A 178 6.39 -5.21 1.66
C GLY A 178 5.19 -6.07 1.31
N PHE A 179 5.22 -7.32 1.75
CA PHE A 179 4.18 -8.30 1.44
C PHE A 179 4.03 -9.32 2.57
N THR A 180 2.84 -9.92 2.62
CA THR A 180 2.50 -11.05 3.47
C THR A 180 2.28 -12.25 2.56
N GLN A 181 3.11 -13.27 2.67
CA GLN A 181 2.95 -14.52 1.92
C GLN A 181 2.92 -15.68 2.90
N PRO A 182 1.72 -16.18 3.27
CA PRO A 182 1.61 -17.36 4.11
C PRO A 182 2.11 -18.60 3.34
N PRO A 183 2.80 -19.54 4.00
CA PRO A 183 3.30 -20.76 3.38
C PRO A 183 2.14 -21.74 3.15
N LEU A 184 1.31 -21.44 2.14
CA LEU A 184 0.13 -22.21 1.76
C LEU A 184 0.35 -22.80 0.37
N ASP A 185 0.20 -24.12 0.26
CA ASP A 185 0.38 -24.83 -1.02
C ASP A 185 -0.78 -24.60 -1.98
N ASP A 186 -1.99 -24.34 -1.46
CA ASP A 186 -3.19 -24.08 -2.25
C ASP A 186 -3.23 -22.62 -2.73
N PRO A 187 -3.16 -22.37 -4.05
CA PRO A 187 -3.25 -21.02 -4.61
C PRO A 187 -4.57 -20.31 -4.27
N ALA A 188 -5.67 -21.05 -4.09
CA ALA A 188 -6.96 -20.45 -3.72
C ALA A 188 -6.92 -19.88 -2.30
N LEU A 189 -6.28 -20.56 -1.36
CA LEU A 189 -6.05 -20.02 -0.01
C LEU A 189 -5.05 -18.86 -0.04
N ALA A 190 -3.95 -19.00 -0.79
CA ALA A 190 -2.95 -17.95 -0.93
C ALA A 190 -3.55 -16.66 -1.53
N LEU A 191 -4.51 -16.77 -2.45
CA LEU A 191 -5.24 -15.64 -3.03
C LEU A 191 -5.94 -14.78 -1.95
N HIS A 192 -6.52 -15.40 -0.93
CA HIS A 192 -7.26 -14.68 0.11
C HIS A 192 -6.40 -14.23 1.30
N HIS A 193 -5.32 -14.97 1.58
CA HIS A 193 -4.49 -14.75 2.77
C HIS A 193 -3.14 -14.09 2.50
N GLY A 194 -2.74 -13.96 1.22
CA GLY A 194 -1.60 -13.15 0.79
C GLY A 194 -1.98 -11.68 0.63
N ALA A 195 -1.03 -10.77 0.86
CA ALA A 195 -1.22 -9.34 0.70
C ALA A 195 0.07 -8.62 0.29
N ALA A 196 -0.07 -7.45 -0.33
CA ALA A 196 1.07 -6.63 -0.71
C ALA A 196 0.77 -5.13 -0.56
N THR A 197 1.80 -4.40 -0.16
CA THR A 197 1.79 -2.95 0.04
C THR A 197 2.74 -2.30 -0.97
N PHE A 198 2.18 -1.47 -1.84
CA PHE A 198 2.91 -0.72 -2.85
C PHE A 198 2.94 0.77 -2.54
N PHE A 199 4.02 1.42 -2.94
CA PHE A 199 4.13 2.86 -3.05
C PHE A 199 4.16 3.26 -4.52
N PHE A 200 3.25 4.15 -4.89
CA PHE A 200 3.18 4.73 -6.21
C PHE A 200 3.45 6.24 -6.12
N GLU A 201 4.39 6.73 -6.91
CA GLU A 201 4.74 8.15 -7.02
C GLU A 201 4.97 8.51 -8.49
N GLY A 202 4.99 9.81 -8.81
CA GLY A 202 5.03 10.23 -10.21
C GLY A 202 3.75 9.92 -10.99
N ILE A 203 2.63 9.68 -10.29
CA ILE A 203 1.32 9.38 -10.91
C ILE A 203 0.35 10.54 -10.72
N SER A 204 -0.62 10.64 -11.61
CA SER A 204 -1.58 11.74 -11.64
C SER A 204 -2.72 11.55 -10.64
N ARG A 205 -3.38 12.65 -10.26
CA ARG A 205 -4.67 12.58 -9.55
C ARG A 205 -5.70 11.81 -10.36
N THR A 206 -5.69 11.87 -11.69
CA THR A 206 -6.53 11.03 -12.57
C THR A 206 -6.30 9.54 -12.32
N CYS A 207 -5.05 9.10 -12.24
CA CYS A 207 -4.69 7.71 -11.97
C CYS A 207 -5.19 7.28 -10.58
N THR A 208 -4.88 8.05 -9.54
CA THR A 208 -5.34 7.71 -8.18
C THR A 208 -6.86 7.71 -8.05
N HIS A 209 -7.58 8.59 -8.76
CA HIS A 209 -9.04 8.62 -8.72
C HIS A 209 -9.68 7.37 -9.36
N GLN A 210 -8.96 6.66 -10.24
CA GLN A 210 -9.35 5.33 -10.71
C GLN A 210 -8.95 4.24 -9.70
N LEU A 211 -7.74 4.31 -9.13
CA LEU A 211 -7.19 3.33 -8.19
C LEU A 211 -8.05 3.22 -6.91
N VAL A 212 -8.44 4.35 -6.30
CA VAL A 212 -9.21 4.36 -5.04
C VAL A 212 -10.66 3.85 -5.21
N ARG A 213 -11.09 3.52 -6.44
CA ARG A 213 -12.37 2.84 -6.70
C ARG A 213 -12.32 1.35 -6.38
N HIS A 214 -11.12 0.79 -6.20
CA HIS A 214 -10.91 -0.57 -5.73
C HIS A 214 -11.04 -0.58 -4.20
N ARG A 215 -12.25 -0.89 -3.71
CA ARG A 215 -12.69 -0.67 -2.32
C ARG A 215 -12.12 -1.65 -1.29
N LEU A 216 -11.63 -2.79 -1.73
CA LEU A 216 -11.01 -3.80 -0.85
C LEU A 216 -9.51 -3.52 -0.73
N ALA A 217 -9.20 -2.31 -0.26
CA ALA A 217 -7.85 -1.77 -0.21
C ALA A 217 -7.73 -0.69 0.87
N SER A 218 -6.51 -0.46 1.33
CA SER A 218 -6.15 0.58 2.27
C SER A 218 -5.21 1.58 1.60
N PHE A 219 -5.45 2.87 1.81
CA PHE A 219 -4.77 3.94 1.10
C PHE A 219 -4.23 5.01 2.06
N SER A 220 -2.96 5.37 1.90
CA SER A 220 -2.36 6.56 2.49
C SER A 220 -1.87 7.47 1.36
N GLN A 221 -2.67 8.48 1.02
CA GLN A 221 -2.41 9.38 -0.09
C GLN A 221 -1.92 10.75 0.37
N GLU A 222 -0.93 11.29 -0.36
CA GLU A 222 -0.50 12.67 -0.20
C GLU A 222 -1.69 13.64 -0.24
N SER A 223 -1.82 14.45 0.81
CA SER A 223 -2.97 15.34 0.99
C SER A 223 -2.69 16.76 0.51
N GLN A 224 -3.45 17.18 -0.50
CA GLN A 224 -3.49 18.57 -0.97
C GLN A 224 -4.03 19.57 0.07
N ARG A 225 -4.53 19.11 1.23
CA ARG A 225 -4.95 20.00 2.34
C ARG A 225 -3.76 20.46 3.18
N TYR A 226 -2.73 19.62 3.28
CA TYR A 226 -1.59 19.83 4.17
C TYR A 226 -0.36 20.33 3.41
N VAL A 227 -0.09 19.75 2.24
CA VAL A 227 1.08 20.10 1.41
C VAL A 227 0.91 21.51 0.86
N ASP A 228 1.86 22.40 1.18
CA ASP A 228 1.81 23.78 0.67
C ASP A 228 2.44 23.88 -0.70
N LEU A 229 1.58 23.79 -1.71
CA LEU A 229 2.03 23.75 -3.08
C LEU A 229 2.37 25.16 -3.61
N SER A 230 2.04 26.27 -2.92
CA SER A 230 2.42 27.62 -3.37
C SER A 230 3.92 27.90 -3.31
N LYS A 231 4.72 26.99 -2.72
CA LYS A 231 6.18 27.09 -2.68
C LYS A 231 6.88 26.46 -3.89
N GLY A 232 6.11 26.11 -4.93
CA GLY A 232 6.58 25.40 -6.12
C GLY A 232 6.60 23.88 -5.93
N GLY A 233 7.19 23.17 -6.90
CA GLY A 233 7.29 21.71 -6.88
C GLY A 233 6.05 20.96 -7.38
N TRP A 234 5.19 21.65 -8.14
CA TRP A 234 4.13 20.99 -8.89
C TRP A 234 4.71 20.34 -10.13
N ASN A 235 4.45 19.06 -10.31
CA ASN A 235 4.70 18.43 -11.59
C ASN A 235 3.38 17.98 -12.20
N ALA A 236 3.31 18.12 -13.52
CA ALA A 236 2.24 17.58 -14.33
C ALA A 236 2.65 16.19 -14.81
N VAL A 237 1.76 15.20 -14.67
CA VAL A 237 1.88 13.98 -15.46
C VAL A 237 1.37 14.29 -16.87
N ILE A 238 2.26 14.18 -17.84
CA ILE A 238 1.99 14.56 -19.23
C ILE A 238 1.70 13.29 -20.04
N PRO A 239 0.50 13.17 -20.66
CA PRO A 239 0.23 12.07 -21.57
C PRO A 239 1.17 12.06 -22.77
N LYS A 240 1.60 10.88 -23.22
CA LYS A 240 2.51 10.72 -24.38
C LYS A 240 2.01 11.44 -25.64
N ALA A 241 0.71 11.43 -25.88
CA ALA A 241 0.10 12.12 -27.03
C ALA A 241 0.22 13.65 -26.95
N VAL A 242 0.20 14.22 -25.74
CA VAL A 242 0.45 15.65 -25.51
C VAL A 242 1.93 15.92 -25.73
N ALA A 243 2.82 15.13 -25.10
CA ALA A 243 4.27 15.26 -25.23
C ALA A 243 4.78 15.20 -26.68
N ALA A 244 4.14 14.40 -27.53
CA ALA A 244 4.51 14.25 -28.95
C ALA A 244 4.06 15.42 -29.84
N ASN A 245 3.20 16.33 -29.35
CA ASN A 245 2.68 17.45 -30.11
C ASN A 245 3.14 18.78 -29.48
N PRO A 246 4.07 19.53 -30.11
CA PRO A 246 4.58 20.79 -29.57
C PRO A 246 3.49 21.82 -29.24
N ALA A 247 2.46 21.95 -30.08
CA ALA A 247 1.36 22.88 -29.83
C ALA A 247 0.50 22.44 -28.62
N ALA A 248 0.27 21.14 -28.46
CA ALA A 248 -0.43 20.62 -27.28
C ALA A 248 0.39 20.80 -26.00
N MET A 249 1.72 20.60 -26.08
CA MET A 249 2.63 20.87 -24.97
C MET A 249 2.64 22.34 -24.55
N GLU A 250 2.60 23.26 -25.52
CA GLU A 250 2.51 24.69 -25.24
C GLU A 250 1.23 25.04 -24.49
N VAL A 251 0.08 24.52 -24.93
CA VAL A 251 -1.21 24.69 -24.23
C VAL A 251 -1.15 24.13 -22.82
N MET A 252 -0.62 22.92 -22.64
CA MET A 252 -0.51 22.27 -21.33
C MET A 252 0.40 23.06 -20.39
N THR A 253 1.56 23.51 -20.88
CA THR A 253 2.55 24.26 -20.10
C THR A 253 2.01 25.64 -19.71
N GLY A 254 1.37 26.35 -20.65
CA GLY A 254 0.74 27.64 -20.38
C GLY A 254 -0.35 27.54 -19.32
N PHE A 255 -1.23 26.53 -19.42
CA PHE A 255 -2.25 26.30 -18.40
C PHE A 255 -1.64 25.98 -17.02
N TRP A 256 -0.52 25.25 -16.98
CA TRP A 256 0.14 24.91 -15.72
C TRP A 256 0.64 26.15 -14.98
N VAL A 257 1.34 27.04 -15.69
CA VAL A 257 1.82 28.33 -15.17
C VAL A 257 0.64 29.15 -14.64
N ASP A 258 -0.43 29.23 -15.43
CA ASP A 258 -1.68 29.90 -15.04
C ASP A 258 -2.28 29.34 -13.76
N ALA A 259 -2.30 28.01 -13.60
CA ALA A 259 -2.85 27.35 -12.43
C ALA A 259 -2.01 27.62 -11.17
N GLU A 260 -0.68 27.58 -11.28
CA GLU A 260 0.25 27.91 -10.18
C GLU A 260 0.10 29.37 -9.74
N GLU A 261 0.07 30.31 -10.69
CA GLU A 261 -0.10 31.73 -10.41
C GLU A 261 -1.44 32.01 -9.69
N LYS A 262 -2.54 31.46 -10.23
CA LYS A 262 -3.88 31.66 -9.66
C LYS A 262 -4.02 30.99 -8.30
N TYR A 263 -3.43 29.81 -8.10
CA TYR A 263 -3.37 29.17 -6.78
C TYR A 263 -2.62 30.05 -5.76
N ALA A 264 -1.41 30.53 -6.11
CA ALA A 264 -0.64 31.42 -5.25
C ALA A 264 -1.41 32.71 -4.93
N ARG A 265 -2.13 33.27 -5.91
CA ARG A 265 -3.00 34.43 -5.70
C ARG A 265 -4.13 34.14 -4.70
N LEU A 266 -4.85 33.02 -4.81
CA LEU A 266 -5.86 32.63 -3.82
C LEU A 266 -5.25 32.52 -2.41
N ARG A 267 -4.04 31.97 -2.30
CA ARG A 267 -3.31 31.86 -1.02
C ARG A 267 -2.97 33.23 -0.43
N ASN A 268 -2.51 34.19 -1.26
CA ASN A 268 -2.22 35.57 -0.84
C ASN A 268 -3.48 36.33 -0.42
N LEU A 269 -4.65 35.97 -0.95
CA LEU A 269 -5.95 36.50 -0.54
C LEU A 269 -6.50 35.85 0.75
N GLY A 270 -5.74 34.96 1.40
CA GLY A 270 -6.12 34.31 2.65
C GLY A 270 -6.97 33.04 2.50
N ILE A 271 -7.27 32.59 1.28
CA ILE A 271 -8.09 31.38 1.03
C ILE A 271 -7.30 30.13 1.41
N ARG A 272 -7.82 29.32 2.33
CA ARG A 272 -7.14 28.11 2.86
C ARG A 272 -6.76 27.13 1.75
N LYS A 273 -5.70 26.33 1.96
CA LYS A 273 -5.23 25.29 1.01
C LYS A 273 -6.36 24.35 0.57
N GLU A 274 -7.22 23.95 1.51
CA GLU A 274 -8.37 23.08 1.28
C GLU A 274 -9.37 23.64 0.26
N ASP A 275 -9.46 24.96 0.14
CA ASP A 275 -10.38 25.65 -0.77
C ASP A 275 -9.63 26.07 -2.05
N ALA A 276 -8.39 26.55 -1.94
CA ALA A 276 -7.55 26.94 -3.08
C ALA A 276 -7.25 25.76 -4.02
N ARG A 277 -7.18 24.53 -3.48
CA ARG A 277 -6.92 23.31 -4.27
C ARG A 277 -8.00 22.97 -5.30
N PHE A 278 -9.13 23.68 -5.32
CA PHE A 278 -10.17 23.49 -6.33
C PHE A 278 -9.70 23.94 -7.73
N LEU A 279 -8.63 24.72 -7.81
CA LEU A 279 -7.97 25.05 -9.09
C LEU A 279 -7.10 23.93 -9.65
N LEU A 280 -6.86 22.85 -8.91
CA LEU A 280 -5.81 21.90 -9.27
C LEU A 280 -6.27 20.94 -10.35
N PRO A 281 -5.50 20.80 -11.44
CA PRO A 281 -5.88 19.91 -12.51
C PRO A 281 -5.70 18.45 -12.12
N ASN A 282 -6.44 17.58 -12.81
CA ASN A 282 -6.32 16.12 -12.64
C ASN A 282 -4.93 15.57 -13.00
N ALA A 283 -4.13 16.33 -13.75
CA ALA A 283 -2.76 15.99 -14.11
C ALA A 283 -1.74 16.24 -12.97
N ALA A 284 -2.15 16.86 -11.86
CA ALA A 284 -1.33 17.03 -10.67
C ALA A 284 -0.72 15.70 -10.22
N GLU A 285 0.61 15.67 -10.15
CA GLU A 285 1.34 14.54 -9.57
C GLU A 285 0.93 14.32 -8.11
N THR A 286 0.89 13.06 -7.69
CA THR A 286 0.61 12.64 -6.33
C THR A 286 1.40 11.38 -6.01
N ARG A 287 1.44 11.07 -4.71
CA ARG A 287 2.02 9.86 -4.15
C ARG A 287 1.00 9.14 -3.28
N ILE A 288 1.00 7.81 -3.27
CA ILE A 288 0.04 7.01 -2.53
C ILE A 288 0.65 5.66 -2.13
N VAL A 289 0.48 5.28 -0.86
CA VAL A 289 0.72 3.91 -0.39
C VAL A 289 -0.60 3.15 -0.47
N THR A 290 -0.57 1.95 -1.05
CA THR A 290 -1.74 1.11 -1.30
C THR A 290 -1.49 -0.31 -0.82
N THR A 291 -2.37 -0.83 0.03
CA THR A 291 -2.33 -2.23 0.48
C THR A 291 -3.58 -2.95 0.03
N MET A 292 -3.42 -4.13 -0.56
CA MET A 292 -4.53 -5.03 -0.87
C MET A 292 -4.13 -6.49 -0.61
N ASN A 293 -5.11 -7.35 -0.33
CA ASN A 293 -4.88 -8.80 -0.41
C ASN A 293 -4.76 -9.24 -1.89
N PHE A 294 -4.27 -10.44 -2.14
CA PHE A 294 -4.04 -10.94 -3.50
C PHE A 294 -5.33 -11.07 -4.30
N ALA A 295 -6.47 -11.37 -3.68
CA ALA A 295 -7.78 -11.38 -4.33
C ALA A 295 -8.15 -9.99 -4.89
N ALA A 296 -7.93 -8.93 -4.12
CA ALA A 296 -8.17 -7.56 -4.56
C ALA A 296 -7.16 -7.10 -5.62
N TRP A 297 -5.89 -7.51 -5.52
CA TRP A 297 -4.89 -7.28 -6.57
C TRP A 297 -5.24 -8.00 -7.88
N SER A 298 -5.66 -9.26 -7.81
CA SER A 298 -6.16 -10.06 -8.93
C SER A 298 -7.31 -9.32 -9.65
N HIS A 299 -8.35 -8.93 -8.90
CA HIS A 299 -9.45 -8.15 -9.45
C HIS A 299 -8.99 -6.81 -10.07
N PHE A 300 -8.03 -6.12 -9.44
CA PHE A 300 -7.43 -4.91 -10.01
C PHE A 300 -6.70 -5.19 -11.34
N PHE A 301 -5.92 -6.27 -11.43
CA PHE A 301 -5.16 -6.60 -12.63
C PHE A 301 -6.06 -6.91 -13.82
N TRP A 302 -7.14 -7.67 -13.62
CA TRP A 302 -8.12 -7.92 -14.68
C TRP A 302 -8.68 -6.63 -15.28
N LEU A 303 -9.02 -5.66 -14.43
CA LEU A 303 -9.66 -4.41 -14.87
C LEU A 303 -8.67 -3.35 -15.37
N ARG A 304 -7.43 -3.36 -14.87
CA ARG A 304 -6.51 -2.24 -15.03
C ARG A 304 -5.21 -2.63 -15.71
N ALA A 305 -4.62 -3.78 -15.40
CA ALA A 305 -3.31 -4.17 -15.91
C ALA A 305 -3.38 -4.88 -17.27
N VAL A 306 -4.38 -5.77 -17.45
CA VAL A 306 -4.47 -6.60 -18.66
C VAL A 306 -5.61 -6.21 -19.61
N ASP A 307 -6.42 -5.23 -19.25
CA ASP A 307 -7.44 -4.67 -20.14
C ASP A 307 -6.87 -3.57 -21.05
N LYS A 308 -6.94 -3.76 -22.38
CA LYS A 308 -6.53 -2.75 -23.37
C LYS A 308 -7.38 -1.48 -23.36
N ALA A 309 -8.60 -1.54 -22.83
CA ALA A 309 -9.47 -0.38 -22.67
C ALA A 309 -9.12 0.48 -21.44
N ALA A 310 -8.34 -0.05 -20.49
CA ALA A 310 -7.90 0.71 -19.33
C ALA A 310 -7.07 1.94 -19.73
N GLN A 311 -7.19 3.03 -18.97
CA GLN A 311 -6.41 4.24 -19.22
C GLN A 311 -4.91 3.93 -19.08
N TRP A 312 -4.10 4.50 -19.98
CA TRP A 312 -2.70 4.09 -20.18
C TRP A 312 -1.83 4.15 -18.91
N GLU A 313 -2.06 5.13 -18.04
CA GLU A 313 -1.24 5.36 -16.85
C GLU A 313 -1.51 4.32 -15.76
N ILE A 314 -2.78 4.13 -15.38
CA ILE A 314 -3.15 3.09 -14.41
C ILE A 314 -2.84 1.69 -14.93
N ARG A 315 -2.89 1.49 -16.25
CA ARG A 315 -2.47 0.23 -16.87
C ARG A 315 -0.98 -0.01 -16.73
N ALA A 316 -0.14 0.96 -17.08
CA ALA A 316 1.31 0.83 -16.91
C ALA A 316 1.67 0.58 -15.43
N MET A 317 1.07 1.34 -14.50
CA MET A 317 1.24 1.13 -13.06
C MET A 317 0.85 -0.29 -12.64
N GLY A 318 -0.28 -0.79 -13.13
CA GLY A 318 -0.77 -2.13 -12.82
C GLY A 318 0.09 -3.24 -13.42
N GLN A 319 0.66 -3.04 -14.60
CA GLN A 319 1.57 -4.00 -15.23
C GLN A 319 2.87 -4.16 -14.44
N ARG A 320 3.48 -3.06 -13.98
CA ARG A 320 4.65 -3.12 -13.08
C ARG A 320 4.34 -3.81 -11.76
N THR A 321 3.15 -3.58 -11.23
CA THR A 321 2.67 -4.24 -10.00
C THR A 321 2.49 -5.75 -10.24
N LEU A 322 1.91 -6.15 -11.37
CA LEU A 322 1.74 -7.55 -11.75
C LEU A 322 3.08 -8.27 -11.94
N GLU A 323 4.07 -7.63 -12.58
CA GLU A 323 5.44 -8.17 -12.73
C GLU A 323 6.04 -8.55 -11.37
N MET A 324 5.92 -7.67 -10.38
CA MET A 324 6.42 -7.91 -9.01
C MET A 324 5.63 -8.99 -8.27
N LEU A 325 4.29 -8.97 -8.36
CA LEU A 325 3.46 -9.95 -7.65
C LEU A 325 3.53 -11.35 -8.27
N TYR A 326 3.67 -11.46 -9.59
CA TYR A 326 3.89 -12.74 -10.25
C TYR A 326 5.23 -13.37 -9.82
N ALA A 327 6.27 -12.57 -9.58
CA ALA A 327 7.54 -13.08 -9.08
C ALA A 327 7.45 -13.65 -7.65
N ILE A 328 6.54 -13.13 -6.83
CA ILE A 328 6.33 -13.55 -5.44
C ILE A 328 5.37 -14.74 -5.36
N ALA A 329 4.25 -14.69 -6.08
CA ALA A 329 3.19 -15.68 -6.01
C ALA A 329 2.74 -16.12 -7.42
N PRO A 330 3.61 -16.82 -8.18
CA PRO A 330 3.34 -17.15 -9.58
C PRO A 330 2.07 -17.98 -9.75
N ALA A 331 1.84 -18.96 -8.88
CA ALA A 331 0.63 -19.81 -8.93
C ALA A 331 -0.67 -19.02 -8.73
N VAL A 332 -0.64 -17.89 -8.00
CA VAL A 332 -1.80 -17.03 -7.77
C VAL A 332 -2.07 -16.13 -8.99
N PHE A 333 -1.02 -15.65 -9.64
CA PHE A 333 -1.13 -14.64 -10.69
C PHE A 333 -0.91 -15.18 -12.12
N GLN A 334 -0.77 -16.49 -12.29
CA GLN A 334 -0.46 -17.13 -13.58
C GLN A 334 -1.41 -16.71 -14.70
N GLU A 335 -2.73 -16.72 -14.48
CA GLU A 335 -3.69 -16.38 -15.53
C GLU A 335 -3.55 -14.93 -16.02
N HIS A 336 -3.32 -14.00 -15.10
CA HIS A 336 -3.07 -12.60 -15.45
C HIS A 336 -1.77 -12.46 -16.23
N TRP A 337 -0.74 -13.19 -15.81
CA TRP A 337 0.57 -13.19 -16.45
C TRP A 337 0.49 -13.70 -17.90
N ASP A 338 -0.23 -14.79 -18.14
CA ASP A 338 -0.40 -15.36 -19.48
C ASP A 338 -1.09 -14.36 -20.42
N VAL A 339 -2.13 -13.67 -19.93
CA VAL A 339 -2.81 -12.62 -20.68
C VAL A 339 -1.89 -11.42 -20.92
N TYR A 340 -1.15 -10.97 -19.91
CA TYR A 340 -0.18 -9.89 -20.04
C TYR A 340 0.87 -10.19 -21.12
N GLN A 341 1.48 -11.37 -21.05
CA GLN A 341 2.48 -11.84 -22.02
C GLN A 341 1.92 -11.90 -23.44
N THR A 342 0.70 -12.43 -23.59
CA THR A 342 0.06 -12.60 -24.89
C THR A 342 -0.33 -11.26 -25.51
N GLN A 343 -0.90 -10.35 -24.71
CA GLN A 343 -1.51 -9.12 -25.23
C GLN A 343 -0.55 -7.94 -25.34
N PHE A 344 0.51 -7.90 -24.52
CA PHE A 344 1.36 -6.71 -24.36
C PHE A 344 2.85 -6.96 -24.59
N VAL A 345 3.34 -8.19 -24.37
CA VAL A 345 4.76 -8.51 -24.61
C VAL A 345 4.94 -9.09 -26.02
N LYS A 346 4.33 -10.24 -26.31
CA LYS A 346 4.47 -10.93 -27.61
C LYS A 346 3.83 -10.20 -28.79
N ALA A 347 2.90 -9.29 -28.54
CA ALA A 347 2.26 -8.49 -29.59
C ALA A 347 3.09 -7.26 -29.99
N ALA A 348 4.19 -6.98 -29.30
CA ALA A 348 5.12 -5.90 -29.61
C ALA A 348 6.34 -6.36 -30.44
N ASP A 349 6.49 -7.67 -30.61
CA ASP A 349 7.38 -8.33 -31.58
C ASP A 349 6.62 -8.59 -32.90
#